data_AF-A0A2A5B109-F1
#
_entry.id   AF-A0A2A5B109-F1
#
_cell.length_a   1.000
_cell.length_b   1.000
_cell.length_c   1.000
_cell.angle_alpha   90.00
_cell.angle_beta   90.00
_cell.angle_gamma   90.00
#
_symmetry.space_group_name_H-M   'P 1'
#
loop_
_entity.id
_entity.type
_entity.pdbx_description
1 polymer ?
#
loop_
_entity_poly.entity_id
_entity_poly.type
_entity_poly.pdbx_seq_one_letter_code
_entity_poly.pdbx_strand_id
1 'polypeptide(L)'
;MNEESIAVKTKLATSFVIGMCALALLIAIHHTFFDQDLVASMVGISSAFTMYFLYRNPEILMAKSWDEFGELYDNSRDKKYLWGFPLYQLLMLSAALYIWLV
;
A
#
# COMPACT_ATOMS: atom_id res chain seq x y z
N MET A 1 -10.15 22.09 -18.10
CA MET A 1 -9.99 20.62 -18.02
C MET A 1 -11.29 20.08 -17.43
N ASN A 2 -12.13 19.37 -18.21
CA ASN A 2 -13.48 19.00 -17.79
C ASN A 2 -13.49 18.08 -16.57
N GLU A 3 -14.38 18.34 -15.61
CA GLU A 3 -14.55 17.56 -14.37
C GLU A 3 -14.77 16.06 -14.62
N GLU A 4 -15.44 15.71 -15.73
CA GLU A 4 -15.61 14.31 -16.16
C GLU A 4 -14.29 13.60 -16.47
N SER A 5 -13.32 14.30 -17.06
CA SER A 5 -12.00 13.71 -17.38
C SER A 5 -11.21 13.38 -16.12
N ILE A 6 -11.37 14.18 -15.07
CA ILE A 6 -10.73 13.96 -13.77
C ILE A 6 -11.37 12.75 -13.10
N ALA A 7 -12.71 12.67 -13.08
CA ALA A 7 -13.44 11.56 -12.48
C ALA A 7 -13.11 10.18 -13.11
N VAL A 8 -12.94 10.12 -14.44
CA VAL A 8 -12.55 8.88 -15.13
C VAL A 8 -11.11 8.47 -14.79
N LYS A 9 -10.18 9.43 -14.72
CA LYS A 9 -8.79 9.16 -14.32
C LYS A 9 -8.70 8.69 -12.86
N THR A 10 -9.50 9.27 -11.97
CA THR A 10 -9.57 8.84 -10.56
C THR A 10 -10.07 7.41 -10.46
N LYS A 11 -11.15 7.05 -11.17
CA LYS A 11 -11.66 5.68 -11.17
C LYS A 11 -10.62 4.66 -11.67
N LEU A 12 -9.92 4.97 -12.76
CA LEU A 12 -8.86 4.11 -13.28
C LEU A 12 -7.70 3.94 -12.30
N ALA A 13 -7.24 5.04 -11.69
CA ALA A 13 -6.18 5.02 -10.68
C ALA A 13 -6.61 4.16 -9.46
N THR A 14 -7.82 4.36 -8.95
CA THR A 14 -8.37 3.57 -7.85
C THR A 14 -8.46 2.09 -8.19
N SER A 15 -8.98 1.72 -9.37
CA SER A 15 -9.05 0.32 -9.80
C SER A 15 -7.67 -0.31 -9.96
N PHE A 16 -6.69 0.42 -10.49
CA PHE A 16 -5.32 -0.05 -10.60
C PHE A 16 -4.69 -0.31 -9.23
N VAL A 17 -4.86 0.62 -8.28
CA VAL A 17 -4.34 0.47 -6.92
C VAL A 17 -4.97 -0.69 -6.18
N ILE A 18 -6.27 -0.94 -6.36
CA ILE A 18 -6.92 -2.13 -5.80
C ILE A 18 -6.26 -3.41 -6.34
N GLY A 19 -6.01 -3.47 -7.65
CA GLY A 19 -5.31 -4.60 -8.26
C GLY A 19 -3.91 -4.81 -7.68
N MET A 20 -3.15 -3.73 -7.52
CA MET A 20 -1.81 -3.77 -6.90
C MET A 20 -1.86 -4.16 -5.42
N CYS A 21 -2.87 -3.70 -4.69
CA CYS A 21 -3.08 -4.07 -3.29
C CYS A 21 -3.36 -5.57 -3.16
N ALA A 22 -4.23 -6.12 -4.01
CA ALA A 22 -4.53 -7.55 -4.05
C ALA A 22 -3.28 -8.38 -4.39
N LEU A 23 -2.49 -7.94 -5.38
CA LEU A 23 -1.24 -8.59 -5.74
C LEU A 23 -0.23 -8.58 -4.58
N ALA A 24 -0.07 -7.43 -3.92
CA ALA A 24 0.82 -7.31 -2.77
C ALA A 24 0.41 -8.23 -1.61
N LEU A 25 -0.89 -8.39 -1.35
CA LEU A 25 -1.41 -9.34 -0.37
C LEU A 25 -1.13 -10.79 -0.77
N LEU A 26 -1.30 -11.15 -2.05
CA LEU A 26 -0.99 -12.50 -2.53
C LEU A 26 0.50 -12.82 -2.37
N ILE A 27 1.38 -11.88 -2.70
CA ILE A 27 2.84 -12.02 -2.50
C ILE A 27 3.16 -12.16 -1.01
N ALA A 28 2.58 -11.33 -0.15
CA ALA A 28 2.76 -11.41 1.30
C ALA A 28 2.34 -12.79 1.84
N ILE A 29 1.17 -13.30 1.44
CA ILE A 29 0.67 -14.61 1.83
C ILE A 29 1.58 -15.72 1.30
N HIS A 30 1.96 -15.67 0.02
CA HIS A 30 2.79 -16.69 -0.60
C HIS A 30 4.15 -16.83 0.10
N HIS A 31 4.86 -15.72 0.29
CA HIS A 31 6.18 -15.76 0.93
C HIS A 31 6.12 -15.98 2.44
N THR A 32 5.00 -15.68 3.10
CA THR A 32 4.86 -15.99 4.54
C THR A 32 4.59 -17.47 4.76
N PHE A 33 3.70 -18.08 3.98
CA PHE A 33 3.18 -19.43 4.25
C PHE A 33 3.81 -20.55 3.42
N PHE A 34 4.42 -20.24 2.27
CA PHE A 34 4.96 -21.26 1.37
C PHE A 34 6.48 -21.16 1.23
N ASP A 35 7.01 -20.01 0.80
CA ASP A 35 8.47 -19.86 0.60
C ASP A 35 9.23 -19.55 1.90
N GLN A 36 8.51 -19.03 2.90
CA GLN A 36 9.07 -18.61 4.19
C GLN A 36 10.22 -17.59 4.05
N ASP A 37 10.18 -16.77 3.01
CA ASP A 37 11.15 -15.69 2.80
C ASP A 37 10.72 -14.45 3.60
N LEU A 38 11.48 -14.16 4.66
CA LEU A 38 11.24 -13.04 5.55
C LEU A 38 11.25 -11.69 4.82
N VAL A 39 12.21 -11.47 3.92
CA VAL A 39 12.37 -10.19 3.23
C VAL A 39 11.23 -10.00 2.26
N ALA A 40 10.92 -11.02 1.45
CA ALA A 40 9.83 -10.95 0.48
C ALA A 40 8.46 -10.81 1.17
N SER A 41 8.24 -11.49 2.30
CA SER A 41 7.03 -11.34 3.13
C SER A 41 6.89 -9.91 3.65
N MET A 42 7.94 -9.36 4.27
CA MET A 42 7.95 -7.99 4.81
C MET A 42 7.70 -6.94 3.71
N VAL A 43 8.31 -7.12 2.54
CA VAL A 43 8.08 -6.25 1.37
C VAL A 43 6.64 -6.33 0.90
N GLY A 44 6.06 -7.55 0.85
CA GLY A 44 4.67 -7.76 0.47
C GLY A 44 3.68 -7.05 1.41
N ILE A 45 3.86 -7.22 2.73
CA ILE A 45 3.01 -6.58 3.74
C ILE A 45 3.15 -5.05 3.64
N SER A 46 4.37 -4.52 3.58
CA SER A 46 4.62 -3.08 3.46
C SER A 46 3.99 -2.50 2.19
N SER A 47 4.09 -3.23 1.08
CA SER A 47 3.49 -2.85 -0.20
C SER A 47 1.96 -2.83 -0.12
N ALA A 48 1.33 -3.80 0.55
CA ALA A 48 -0.12 -3.84 0.74
C ALA A 48 -0.62 -2.61 1.53
N PHE A 49 0.07 -2.24 2.61
CA PHE A 49 -0.28 -1.04 3.39
C PHE A 49 -0.04 0.25 2.61
N THR A 50 1.04 0.33 1.83
CA THR A 50 1.33 1.47 0.96
C THR A 50 0.27 1.63 -0.13
N MET A 51 -0.14 0.53 -0.77
CA MET A 51 -1.22 0.56 -1.77
C MET A 51 -2.56 0.89 -1.12
N TYR A 52 -2.82 0.42 0.09
CA TYR A 52 -4.03 0.81 0.83
C TYR A 52 -4.08 2.31 1.15
N PHE A 53 -2.93 2.90 1.50
CA PHE A 53 -2.80 4.34 1.69
C PHE A 53 -3.09 5.10 0.39
N LEU A 54 -2.50 4.68 -0.73
CA LEU A 54 -2.72 5.29 -2.05
C LEU A 54 -4.17 5.12 -2.53
N TYR A 55 -4.82 4.01 -2.18
CA TYR A 55 -6.23 3.78 -2.48
C TYR A 55 -7.13 4.82 -1.79
N ARG A 56 -6.79 5.19 -0.54
CA ARG A 56 -7.51 6.21 0.21
C ARG A 56 -7.17 7.64 -0.20
N ASN A 57 -6.01 7.86 -0.82
CA ASN A 57 -5.51 9.17 -1.22
C ASN A 57 -5.11 9.14 -2.71
N PRO A 58 -6.06 8.90 -3.63
CA PRO A 58 -5.75 8.73 -5.05
C PRO A 58 -5.19 10.00 -5.69
N GLU A 59 -5.41 11.19 -5.11
CA GLU A 59 -4.80 12.44 -5.56
C GLU A 59 -3.26 12.39 -5.57
N ILE A 60 -2.64 11.62 -4.67
CA ILE A 60 -1.19 11.47 -4.58
C ILE A 60 -0.63 10.84 -5.88
N LEU A 61 -1.40 9.95 -6.52
CA LEU A 61 -1.01 9.32 -7.79
C LEU A 61 -1.16 10.26 -8.99
N MET A 62 -1.81 11.40 -8.81
CA MET A 62 -1.99 12.41 -9.84
C MET A 62 -0.99 13.56 -9.73
N ALA A 63 -0.12 13.54 -8.71
CA ALA A 63 0.94 14.53 -8.55
C ALA A 63 1.83 14.57 -9.81
N LYS A 64 2.07 15.77 -10.33
CA LYS A 64 2.88 15.97 -11.54
C LYS A 64 4.35 16.21 -11.23
N SER A 65 4.66 16.51 -9.98
CA SER A 65 6.01 16.79 -9.49
C SER A 65 6.24 16.21 -8.11
N TRP A 66 7.51 16.07 -7.72
CA TRP A 66 7.89 15.62 -6.38
C TRP A 66 7.46 16.59 -5.28
N ASP A 67 7.45 17.90 -5.57
CA ASP A 67 6.98 18.92 -4.62
C ASP A 67 5.46 18.80 -4.38
N GLU A 68 4.67 18.65 -5.46
CA GLU A 68 3.23 18.43 -5.37
C GLU A 68 2.89 17.11 -4.67
N PHE A 69 3.68 16.05 -4.92
CA PHE A 69 3.55 14.80 -4.18
C PHE A 69 3.80 14.99 -2.68
N GLY A 70 4.86 15.72 -2.31
CA GLY A 70 5.21 16.01 -0.93
C GLY A 70 4.10 16.79 -0.22
N GLU A 71 3.52 17.80 -0.86
CA GLU A 71 2.42 18.59 -0.31
C GLU A 71 1.13 17.76 -0.12
N LEU A 72 0.78 16.93 -1.10
CA LEU A 72 -0.38 16.02 -1.00
C LEU A 72 -0.16 14.94 0.06
N TYR A 73 1.04 14.37 0.11
CA TYR A 73 1.45 13.46 1.17
C TYR A 73 1.37 14.15 2.53
N ASP A 74 1.80 15.40 2.64
CA ASP A 74 1.84 16.10 3.90
C ASP A 74 0.46 16.48 4.45
N ASN A 75 -0.46 16.78 3.55
CA ASN A 75 -1.85 17.07 3.87
C ASN A 75 -2.71 15.81 4.06
N SER A 76 -2.20 14.62 3.70
CA SER A 76 -2.90 13.37 3.90
C SER A 76 -3.12 13.07 5.39
N ARG A 77 -4.37 12.80 5.78
CA ARG A 77 -4.75 12.38 7.14
C ARG A 77 -4.45 10.91 7.43
N ASP A 78 -4.13 10.15 6.39
CA ASP A 78 -4.07 8.69 6.40
C ASP A 78 -2.63 8.15 6.47
N LYS A 79 -1.62 9.01 6.67
CA LYS A 79 -0.21 8.63 6.84
C LYS A 79 0.01 7.57 7.93
N LYS A 80 -0.91 7.50 8.90
CA LYS A 80 -0.94 6.44 9.92
C LYS A 80 -0.89 5.03 9.31
N TYR A 81 -1.45 4.79 8.13
CA TYR A 81 -1.43 3.46 7.52
C TYR A 81 -0.05 3.02 7.01
N LEU A 82 0.90 3.96 6.84
CA LEU A 82 2.26 3.63 6.41
C LEU A 82 3.16 3.21 7.58
N TRP A 83 3.07 3.91 8.71
CA TRP A 83 4.00 3.70 9.84
C TRP A 83 3.34 3.70 11.22
N GLY A 84 2.12 4.23 11.36
CA GLY A 84 1.49 4.49 12.65
C GLY A 84 0.31 3.57 13.01
N PHE A 85 -0.02 2.58 12.18
CA PHE A 85 -1.21 1.75 12.36
C PHE A 85 -0.82 0.43 13.03
N PRO A 86 -1.22 0.17 14.29
CA PRO A 86 -0.74 -0.96 15.09
C PRO A 86 -0.84 -2.33 14.41
N LEU A 87 -1.83 -2.51 13.53
CA LEU A 87 -2.00 -3.75 12.78
C LEU A 87 -0.83 -4.03 11.82
N TYR A 88 -0.19 -3.00 11.27
CA TYR A 88 1.00 -3.15 10.43
C TYR A 88 2.13 -3.79 11.21
N GLN A 89 2.48 -3.25 12.39
CA GLN A 89 3.54 -3.82 13.23
C GLN A 89 3.17 -5.23 13.71
N LEU A 90 1.91 -5.46 14.06
CA LEU A 90 1.44 -6.77 14.50
C LEU A 90 1.55 -7.80 13.37
N LEU A 91 1.11 -7.48 12.15
CA LEU A 91 1.21 -8.39 11.00
C LEU A 91 2.66 -8.70 10.64
N MET A 92 3.53 -7.68 10.64
CA MET A 92 4.96 -7.86 10.40
C MET A 92 5.60 -8.78 11.44
N LEU A 93 5.30 -8.55 12.72
CA LEU A 93 5.79 -9.39 13.82
C LEU A 93 5.23 -10.81 13.72
N SER A 94 3.94 -10.98 13.46
CA SER A 94 3.31 -12.29 13.31
C SER A 94 3.88 -13.07 12.13
N ALA A 95 4.12 -12.42 10.99
CA ALA A 95 4.74 -13.05 9.82
C ALA A 95 6.19 -13.47 10.12
N ALA A 96 6.98 -12.60 10.75
CA ALA A 96 8.35 -12.92 11.14
C ALA A 96 8.42 -14.08 12.14
N LEU A 97 7.53 -14.09 13.15
CA LEU A 97 7.43 -15.17 14.11
C LEU A 97 7.01 -16.49 13.45
N TYR A 98 6.03 -16.45 12.54
CA TYR A 98 5.58 -17.63 11.83
C TYR A 98 6.72 -18.25 11.01
N ILE A 99 7.40 -17.44 10.19
CA ILE A 99 8.53 -17.87 9.36
C ILE A 99 9.66 -18.43 10.23
N TRP A 100 9.90 -17.84 11.40
CA TRP A 100 10.97 -18.31 12.28
C TRP A 100 10.62 -19.60 13.03
N LEU A 101 9.34 -19.82 13.36
CA LEU A 101 8.89 -20.98 14.12
C LEU A 101 8.66 -22.24 13.28
N VAL A 102 8.43 -22.08 11.98
CA VAL A 102 8.13 -23.17 11.04
C VAL A 102 9.37 -23.50 10.22
#